data_AF-A0A850C1L3-F1
#
_entry.id   AF-A0A850C1L3-F1
#
_cell.length_a   1.000
_cell.length_b   1.000
_cell.length_c   1.000
_cell.angle_alpha   90.00
_cell.angle_beta   90.00
_cell.angle_gamma   90.00
#
_symmetry.space_group_name_H-M   'P 1'
#
loop_
_entity.id
_entity.type
_entity.pdbx_description
1 polymer ?
#
loop_
_entity_poly.entity_id
_entity_poly.type
_entity_poly.pdbx_seq_one_letter_code
_entity_poly.pdbx_strand_id
1 'polypeptide(L)'
;SLVALAIYLRRRPAPAGGPRLDAAPPPGGPQTGERWLADVPFEDEPRRSKERPVLVIGYSGRGYWVLKCTTQEPREAEWRVAAPANRWDPPADKDGWVDLAPVHLPRRRFDHAFGRIGDPALYRKITGRLRWERAVDFTR
;
A
#
# COMPACT_ATOMS: atom_id res chain seq x y z
N SER A 1 -23.30 9.74 -29.78
CA SER A 1 -22.03 10.48 -29.83
C SER A 1 -20.94 9.71 -29.11
N LEU A 2 -19.89 9.39 -29.87
CA LEU A 2 -18.52 9.04 -29.47
C LEU A 2 -18.33 7.89 -28.47
N VAL A 3 -18.30 6.68 -29.04
CA VAL A 3 -17.24 5.67 -28.88
C VAL A 3 -16.52 5.75 -27.53
N ALA A 4 -17.05 5.01 -26.55
CA ALA A 4 -16.27 4.57 -25.41
C ALA A 4 -15.16 3.66 -25.93
N LEU A 5 -14.08 4.27 -26.41
CA LEU A 5 -12.79 3.63 -26.55
C LEU A 5 -12.34 3.33 -25.12
N ALA A 6 -12.92 2.27 -24.56
CA ALA A 6 -12.40 1.53 -23.45
C ALA A 6 -11.04 1.03 -23.92
N ILE A 7 -10.04 1.90 -23.81
CA ILE A 7 -8.65 1.48 -23.72
C ILE A 7 -8.63 0.68 -22.44
N TYR A 8 -8.94 -0.60 -22.59
CA TYR A 8 -8.54 -1.70 -21.75
C TYR A 8 -7.05 -1.48 -21.51
N LEU A 9 -6.71 -0.69 -20.49
CA LEU A 9 -5.35 -0.59 -20.02
C LEU A 9 -5.06 -2.00 -19.54
N ARG A 10 -4.33 -2.73 -20.39
CA ARG A 10 -3.84 -4.09 -20.16
C ARG A 10 -3.40 -4.15 -18.71
N ARG A 11 -4.20 -4.82 -17.87
CA ARG A 11 -3.71 -5.40 -16.61
C ARG A 11 -2.50 -6.23 -17.01
N ARG A 12 -1.31 -5.67 -16.86
CA ARG A 12 -0.09 -6.45 -17.02
C ARG A 12 0.04 -7.22 -15.71
N PRO A 13 -0.06 -8.55 -15.74
CA PRO A 13 0.23 -9.33 -14.55
C PRO A 13 1.64 -8.96 -14.07
N ALA A 14 1.79 -8.82 -12.76
CA ALA A 14 3.12 -8.68 -12.17
C ALA A 14 4.01 -9.84 -12.67
N PRO A 15 5.31 -9.61 -12.92
CA PRO A 15 6.21 -10.68 -13.35
C PRO A 15 6.14 -11.86 -12.36
N ALA A 16 6.23 -13.08 -12.89
CA ALA A 16 5.96 -14.34 -12.18
C ALA A 16 6.83 -14.63 -10.93
N GLY A 17 7.77 -13.75 -10.57
CA GLY A 17 8.60 -13.85 -9.37
C GLY A 17 8.16 -12.99 -8.19
N GLY A 18 7.02 -12.29 -8.28
CA GLY A 18 6.66 -11.25 -7.32
C GLY A 18 7.59 -10.03 -7.43
N PRO A 19 7.21 -8.87 -6.88
CA PRO A 19 8.11 -7.72 -6.89
C PRO A 19 9.27 -7.91 -5.93
N ARG A 20 10.43 -7.42 -6.34
CA ARG A 20 11.62 -7.32 -5.51
C ARG A 20 11.32 -6.46 -4.27
N LEU A 21 11.37 -7.06 -3.07
CA LEU A 21 11.21 -6.38 -1.77
C LEU A 21 12.49 -6.35 -0.94
N ASP A 22 13.55 -7.02 -1.40
CA ASP A 22 14.79 -7.29 -0.67
C ASP A 22 15.81 -6.15 -0.75
N ALA A 23 15.55 -5.10 -1.54
CA ALA A 23 16.44 -3.95 -1.57
C ALA A 23 16.33 -3.18 -0.26
N ALA A 24 17.47 -2.90 0.38
CA ALA A 24 17.51 -2.04 1.54
C ALA A 24 16.96 -0.65 1.17
N PRO A 25 15.94 -0.13 1.90
CA PRO A 25 15.48 1.23 1.69
C PRO A 25 16.61 2.23 1.96
N PRO A 26 16.69 3.34 1.21
CA PRO A 26 17.70 4.36 1.48
C PRO A 26 17.53 4.98 2.87
N PRO A 27 18.62 5.39 3.55
CA PRO A 27 18.56 6.13 4.81
C PRO A 27 17.67 7.38 4.68
N GLY A 28 16.84 7.65 5.70
CA GLY A 28 15.91 8.78 5.70
C GLY A 28 14.67 8.63 4.78
N GLY A 29 14.56 7.50 4.07
CA GLY A 29 13.34 7.11 3.36
C GLY A 29 12.38 6.29 4.24
N PRO A 30 11.16 6.02 3.76
CA PRO A 30 10.24 5.07 4.37
C PRO A 30 10.87 3.70 4.58
N GLN A 31 10.74 3.14 5.78
CA GLN A 31 11.25 1.82 6.14
C GLN A 31 10.12 0.79 6.23
N THR A 32 10.44 -0.47 5.97
CA THR A 32 9.50 -1.59 6.09
C THR A 32 8.88 -1.64 7.49
N GLY A 33 7.56 -1.78 7.55
CA GLY A 33 6.77 -1.79 8.77
C GLY A 33 6.36 -0.40 9.27
N GLU A 34 6.91 0.69 8.71
CA GLU A 34 6.50 2.05 9.07
C GLU A 34 5.15 2.43 8.48
N ARG A 35 4.49 3.36 9.16
CA ARG A 35 3.23 3.99 8.76
C ARG A 35 3.50 5.42 8.34
N TRP A 36 3.07 5.76 7.13
CA TRP A 36 3.34 7.05 6.49
C TRP A 36 2.08 7.69 5.95
N LEU A 37 2.03 9.02 5.96
CA LEU A 37 1.04 9.76 5.19
C LEU A 37 1.57 9.87 3.76
N ALA A 38 0.77 9.49 2.78
CA ALA A 38 1.18 9.51 1.38
C ALA A 38 0.06 9.98 0.45
N ASP A 39 0.43 10.68 -0.61
CA ASP A 39 -0.46 11.05 -1.70
C ASP A 39 -0.65 9.87 -2.65
N VAL A 40 -1.77 9.15 -2.53
CA VAL A 40 -2.05 7.91 -3.27
C VAL A 40 -2.98 8.19 -4.45
N PRO A 41 -2.56 7.95 -5.71
CA PRO A 41 -3.42 8.07 -6.89
C PRO A 41 -4.63 7.13 -6.84
N PHE A 42 -5.72 7.55 -7.48
CA PHE A 42 -6.81 6.63 -7.79
C PHE A 42 -6.41 5.70 -8.95
N GLU A 43 -6.77 4.42 -8.86
CA GLU A 43 -6.46 3.41 -9.89
C GLU A 43 -7.09 3.77 -11.25
N ASP A 44 -8.37 4.14 -11.24
CA ASP A 44 -9.13 4.46 -12.46
C ASP A 44 -8.89 5.89 -12.98
N GLU A 45 -8.39 6.79 -12.13
CA GLU A 45 -8.14 8.19 -12.48
C GLU A 45 -6.81 8.69 -11.88
N PRO A 46 -5.64 8.26 -12.40
CA PRO A 46 -4.34 8.51 -11.76
C PRO A 46 -3.91 9.98 -11.68
N ARG A 47 -4.60 10.87 -12.39
CA ARG A 47 -4.42 12.34 -12.30
C ARG A 47 -4.96 12.91 -10.99
N ARG A 48 -5.85 12.18 -10.33
CA ARG A 48 -6.38 12.52 -9.01
C ARG A 48 -5.77 11.59 -7.98
N SER A 49 -5.61 12.12 -6.79
CA SER A 49 -5.01 11.41 -5.69
C SER A 49 -5.65 11.84 -4.37
N LYS A 50 -5.31 11.12 -3.31
CA LYS A 50 -5.76 11.43 -1.97
C LYS A 50 -4.67 11.09 -0.98
N GLU A 51 -4.49 11.95 0.01
CA GLU A 51 -3.67 11.65 1.18
C GLU A 51 -4.27 10.50 1.97
N ARG A 52 -3.47 9.48 2.21
CA ARG A 52 -3.87 8.27 2.93
C ARG A 52 -2.77 7.81 3.86
N PRO A 53 -3.15 7.28 5.04
CA PRO A 53 -2.24 6.48 5.83
C PRO A 53 -1.88 5.21 5.06
N VAL A 54 -0.60 4.87 4.98
CA VAL A 54 -0.10 3.67 4.31
C VAL A 54 0.90 2.92 5.19
N LEU A 55 0.90 1.58 5.11
CA LEU A 55 1.91 0.71 5.70
C LEU A 55 2.95 0.36 4.64
N VAL A 56 4.22 0.64 4.90
CA VAL A 56 5.34 0.28 4.01
C VAL A 56 5.66 -1.20 4.17
N ILE A 57 5.72 -1.94 3.07
CA ILE A 57 5.99 -3.39 3.06
C ILE A 57 7.30 -3.77 2.36
N GLY A 58 7.91 -2.83 1.63
CA GLY A 58 9.25 -3.05 1.09
C GLY A 58 9.68 -1.97 0.09
N TYR A 59 10.93 -2.07 -0.35
CA TYR A 59 11.54 -1.17 -1.32
C TYR A 59 12.01 -1.94 -2.54
N SER A 60 11.74 -1.42 -3.73
CA SER A 60 12.04 -2.10 -4.99
C SER A 60 13.35 -1.67 -5.64
N GLY A 61 14.05 -0.67 -5.08
CA GLY A 61 15.12 0.07 -5.77
C GLY A 61 14.64 1.28 -6.60
N ARG A 62 13.33 1.41 -6.87
CA ARG A 62 12.73 2.54 -7.61
C ARG A 62 11.66 3.28 -6.81
N GLY A 63 11.02 2.58 -5.89
CA GLY A 63 9.98 3.11 -5.04
C GLY A 63 9.62 2.11 -3.95
N TYR A 64 8.55 2.43 -3.24
CA TYR A 64 8.12 1.73 -2.04
C TYR A 64 6.80 1.04 -2.29
N TRP A 65 6.75 -0.24 -1.98
CA TRP A 65 5.50 -0.98 -1.94
C TRP A 65 4.81 -0.69 -0.62
N VAL A 66 3.53 -0.33 -0.70
CA VAL A 66 2.72 0.02 0.46
C VAL A 66 1.34 -0.59 0.40
N LEU A 67 0.67 -0.62 1.55
CA LEU A 67 -0.73 -1.00 1.71
C LEU A 67 -1.51 0.17 2.27
N LYS A 68 -2.69 0.45 1.71
CA LYS A 68 -3.55 1.54 2.20
C LYS A 68 -4.18 1.13 3.53
N CYS A 69 -4.10 2.00 4.53
CA CYS A 69 -4.86 1.87 5.75
C CYS A 69 -6.20 2.60 5.60
N THR A 70 -7.27 2.05 6.16
CA THR A 70 -8.61 2.63 6.07
C THR A 70 -9.41 2.29 7.32
N THR A 71 -10.47 3.05 7.57
CA THR A 71 -11.46 2.74 8.62
C THR A 71 -12.76 2.22 8.05
N GLN A 72 -12.83 2.11 6.72
CA GLN A 72 -13.93 1.45 6.06
C GLN A 72 -13.74 -0.06 6.17
N GLU A 73 -14.78 -0.75 6.58
CA GLU A 73 -14.81 -2.21 6.58
C GLU A 73 -14.65 -2.77 5.17
N PRO A 74 -14.05 -3.96 5.02
CA PRO A 74 -13.99 -4.64 3.74
C PRO A 74 -15.40 -4.99 3.25
N ARG A 75 -15.60 -4.88 1.92
CA ARG A 75 -16.77 -5.51 1.28
C ARG A 75 -16.68 -7.04 1.32
N GLU A 76 -15.45 -7.56 1.20
CA GLU A 76 -15.12 -8.98 1.27
C GLU A 76 -13.98 -9.18 2.27
N ALA A 77 -14.18 -10.05 3.28
CA ALA A 77 -13.24 -10.25 4.39
C ALA A 77 -11.83 -10.67 3.94
N GLU A 78 -11.70 -11.21 2.74
CA GLU A 78 -10.41 -11.57 2.16
C GLU A 78 -9.59 -10.35 1.70
N TRP A 79 -10.21 -9.22 1.37
CA TRP A 79 -9.53 -8.05 0.81
C TRP A 79 -8.81 -7.20 1.84
N ARG A 80 -9.19 -7.31 3.13
CA ARG A 80 -8.60 -6.53 4.20
C ARG A 80 -8.31 -7.38 5.42
N VAL A 81 -7.30 -6.97 6.19
CA VAL A 81 -7.04 -7.50 7.52
C VAL A 81 -7.35 -6.41 8.54
N ALA A 82 -8.08 -6.78 9.60
CA ALA A 82 -8.33 -5.89 10.72
C ALA A 82 -7.00 -5.50 11.37
N ALA A 83 -6.82 -4.20 11.61
CA ALA A 83 -5.66 -3.62 12.25
C ALA A 83 -6.15 -2.72 13.40
N PRO A 84 -6.42 -3.30 14.58
CA PRO A 84 -6.86 -2.53 15.74
C PRO A 84 -5.86 -1.43 16.11
N ALA A 85 -6.37 -0.36 16.70
CA ALA A 85 -5.63 0.84 17.07
C ALA A 85 -4.38 0.53 17.90
N ASN A 86 -4.51 -0.38 18.87
CA ASN A 86 -3.45 -0.79 19.79
C ASN A 86 -2.36 -1.68 19.16
N ARG A 87 -2.45 -2.00 17.87
CA ARG A 87 -1.42 -2.77 17.13
C ARG A 87 -0.42 -1.88 16.42
N TRP A 88 -0.58 -0.57 16.53
CA TRP A 88 0.33 0.44 16.02
C TRP A 88 1.17 1.02 17.16
N ASP A 89 2.35 1.52 16.80
CA ASP A 89 3.25 2.24 17.70
C ASP A 89 3.64 3.59 17.06
N PRO A 90 3.16 4.75 17.58
CA PRO A 90 2.15 4.84 18.64
C PRO A 90 0.78 4.28 18.18
N PRO A 91 -0.14 3.97 19.13
CA PRO A 91 -1.49 3.53 18.80
C PRO A 91 -2.19 4.47 17.82
N ALA A 92 -3.00 3.92 16.92
CA ALA A 92 -3.84 4.74 16.05
C ALA A 92 -5.01 5.34 16.84
N ASP A 93 -5.59 6.44 16.34
CA ASP A 93 -6.76 7.07 16.99
C ASP A 93 -8.03 6.20 16.92
N LYS A 94 -8.06 5.23 16.00
CA LYS A 94 -9.24 4.41 15.72
C LYS A 94 -8.85 3.06 15.14
N ASP A 95 -9.68 2.06 15.41
CA ASP A 95 -9.60 0.76 14.76
C ASP A 95 -9.80 0.91 13.25
N GLY A 96 -9.16 0.02 12.50
CA GLY A 96 -9.26 0.04 11.06
C GLY A 96 -8.82 -1.25 10.42
N TRP A 97 -8.47 -1.11 9.15
CA TRP A 97 -8.22 -2.20 8.24
C TRP A 97 -7.05 -1.85 7.32
N VAL A 98 -6.26 -2.85 6.96
CA VAL A 98 -5.21 -2.76 5.94
C VAL A 98 -5.72 -3.42 4.66
N ASP A 99 -5.75 -2.66 3.57
CA ASP A 99 -6.05 -3.14 2.22
C ASP A 99 -4.90 -3.99 1.70
N LEU A 100 -5.18 -5.23 1.32
CA LEU A 100 -4.15 -6.21 0.95
C LEU A 100 -3.66 -6.08 -0.49
N ALA A 101 -4.22 -5.17 -1.28
CA ALA A 101 -3.74 -4.86 -2.64
C ALA A 101 -2.55 -3.87 -2.60
N PRO A 102 -1.33 -4.30 -2.98
CA PRO A 102 -0.15 -3.44 -2.91
C PRO A 102 -0.17 -2.28 -3.90
N VAL A 103 0.38 -1.14 -3.49
CA VAL A 103 0.57 0.04 -4.34
C VAL A 103 2.06 0.42 -4.34
N HIS A 104 2.64 0.62 -5.52
CA HIS A 104 4.03 1.07 -5.65
C HIS A 104 4.07 2.59 -5.81
N LEU A 105 4.76 3.29 -4.91
CA LEU A 105 4.84 4.74 -4.91
C LEU A 105 6.30 5.24 -4.97
N PRO A 106 6.60 6.29 -5.76
CA PRO A 106 7.88 6.97 -5.68
C PRO A 106 8.00 7.78 -4.38
N ARG A 107 9.25 8.01 -3.92
CA ARG A 107 9.53 8.75 -2.65
C ARG A 107 8.80 10.08 -2.55
N ARG A 108 8.64 10.82 -3.65
CA ARG A 108 8.01 12.15 -3.70
C ARG A 108 6.54 12.18 -3.25
N ARG A 109 5.89 11.01 -3.17
CA ARG A 109 4.49 10.89 -2.71
C ARG A 109 4.36 10.66 -1.20
N PHE A 110 5.48 10.49 -0.49
CA PHE A 110 5.50 10.32 0.96
C PHE A 110 5.74 11.68 1.62
N ASP A 111 4.86 12.03 2.55
CA ASP A 111 4.98 13.25 3.34
C ASP A 111 5.82 12.97 4.60
N HIS A 112 5.21 12.41 5.65
CA HIS A 112 5.88 12.12 6.91
C HIS A 112 5.52 10.73 7.47
N ALA A 113 6.44 10.17 8.25
CA ALA A 113 6.20 9.00 9.09
C ALA A 113 5.42 9.41 10.33
N PHE A 114 4.47 8.59 10.79
CA PHE A 114 3.71 8.85 12.01
C PHE A 114 3.44 7.57 12.82
N GLY A 115 4.33 6.59 12.69
CA GLY A 115 4.33 5.38 13.49
C GLY A 115 4.76 4.16 12.71
N ARG A 116 4.49 2.99 13.28
CA ARG A 116 4.79 1.69 12.68
C ARG A 116 3.82 0.64 13.17
N ILE A 117 3.83 -0.52 12.53
CA ILE A 117 3.16 -1.69 13.08
C ILE A 117 3.96 -2.21 14.28
N GLY A 118 3.32 -2.24 15.45
CA GLY A 118 3.91 -2.70 16.72
C GLY A 118 3.65 -4.19 16.99
N ASP A 119 2.81 -4.84 16.19
CA ASP A 119 2.47 -6.27 16.32
C ASP A 119 3.11 -7.10 15.18
N PRO A 120 4.17 -7.88 15.47
CA PRO A 120 4.82 -8.73 14.47
C PRO A 120 3.92 -9.85 13.92
N ALA A 121 2.98 -10.36 14.71
CA ALA A 121 2.05 -11.41 14.27
C ALA A 121 1.03 -10.84 13.28
N LEU A 122 0.52 -9.64 13.55
CA LEU A 122 -0.32 -8.91 12.60
C LEU A 122 0.45 -8.61 11.31
N TYR A 123 1.71 -8.16 11.41
CA TYR A 123 2.53 -7.89 10.23
C TYR A 123 2.72 -9.15 9.36
N ARG A 124 3.06 -10.29 9.97
CA ARG A 124 3.16 -11.59 9.26
C ARG A 124 1.83 -12.00 8.62
N LYS A 125 0.71 -11.79 9.32
CA LYS A 125 -0.63 -12.09 8.78
C LYS A 125 -0.96 -11.24 7.55
N ILE A 126 -0.60 -9.96 7.57
CA ILE A 126 -0.79 -9.05 6.44
C ILE A 126 0.10 -9.48 5.26
N THR A 127 1.40 -9.66 5.49
CA THR A 127 2.36 -9.96 4.41
C THR A 127 2.18 -11.36 3.82
N GLY A 128 1.67 -12.32 4.59
CA GLY A 128 1.30 -13.65 4.09
C GLY A 128 0.02 -13.69 3.24
N ARG A 129 -0.74 -12.58 3.15
CA ARG A 129 -2.02 -12.49 2.44
C ARG A 129 -2.06 -11.42 1.35
N LEU A 130 -0.89 -10.94 0.91
CA LEU A 130 -0.81 -9.90 -0.11
C LEU A 130 -1.46 -10.35 -1.42
N ARG A 131 -2.23 -9.45 -2.02
CA ARG A 131 -2.95 -9.67 -3.28
C ARG A 131 -2.17 -9.05 -4.43
N TRP A 132 -1.02 -9.63 -4.78
CA TRP A 132 -0.12 -9.13 -5.82
C TRP A 132 -0.76 -9.10 -7.21
N GLU A 133 -1.75 -9.96 -7.47
CA GLU A 133 -2.55 -9.96 -8.69
C GLU A 133 -3.40 -8.69 -8.84
N ARG A 134 -3.56 -7.91 -7.77
CA ARG A 134 -4.25 -6.62 -7.72
C ARG A 134 -3.29 -5.43 -7.51
N ALA A 135 -1.99 -5.66 -7.57
CA ALA A 135 -1.02 -4.62 -7.32
C ALA A 135 -1.00 -3.56 -8.43
N VAL A 136 -0.77 -2.29 -8.06
CA VAL A 136 -0.70 -1.17 -9.00
C VAL A 136 0.63 -0.44 -8.85
N ASP A 137 1.27 -0.10 -9.97
CA ASP A 137 2.57 0.56 -9.99
C ASP A 137 2.48 2.02 -10.50
N PHE A 138 2.77 2.99 -9.62
CA PHE A 138 2.80 4.42 -9.92
C PHE A 138 4.22 5.01 -9.92
N THR A 139 5.26 4.19 -10.07
CA THR A 139 6.66 4.68 -10.12
C THR A 139 7.13 5.10 -11.50
N ARG A 140 6.29 4.94 -12.52
CA ARG A 140 6.56 5.34 -13.90
C ARG A 140 6.03 6.74 -14.22
#